data_AF-A0A067PGK9-F1
#
_entry.id   AF-A0A067PGK9-F1
#
_cell.length_a   1.000
_cell.length_b   1.000
_cell.length_c   1.000
_cell.angle_alpha   90.00
_cell.angle_beta   90.00
_cell.angle_gamma   90.00
#
_symmetry.space_group_name_H-M   'P 1'
#
loop_
_entity.id
_entity.type
_entity.pdbx_description
1 polymer ?
#
loop_
_entity_poly.entity_id
_entity_poly.type
_entity_poly.pdbx_seq_one_letter_code
_entity_poly.pdbx_strand_id
1 'polypeptide(L)'
;QLIKGCEVHWKRSLMRIKELIEESRLPLFTFLISVLEGRNTEPEQFLQAADQIHTGFPKVKGWLSWWLNPLNGAMIFPAIHSMPAELHSRLPDSTNGGESNHWLLYRACGQKHSLLEGIRRLFLYVREIETLYKNVRSELHLPSPFSYETNETFVTRWRRAMQSERR
;
A
#
# COMPACT_ATOMS: atom_id res chain seq x y z
N GLN A 1 9.13 3.50 -5.50
CA GLN A 1 9.05 2.17 -6.15
C GLN A 1 7.79 1.49 -5.60
N LEU A 2 6.85 1.09 -6.47
CA LEU A 2 5.64 0.35 -6.10
C LEU A 2 5.99 -1.15 -6.05
N ILE A 3 5.67 -1.83 -4.94
CA ILE A 3 6.14 -3.18 -4.61
C ILE A 3 4.94 -4.15 -4.61
N LYS A 4 4.93 -5.13 -5.53
CA LYS A 4 3.90 -6.19 -5.64
C LYS A 4 3.88 -7.20 -4.46
N GLY A 5 4.88 -7.18 -3.57
CA GLY A 5 4.91 -8.02 -2.35
C GLY A 5 3.71 -7.80 -1.43
N CYS A 6 3.06 -6.64 -1.54
CA CYS A 6 1.84 -6.35 -0.81
C CYS A 6 0.67 -7.24 -1.26
N GLU A 7 0.61 -7.69 -2.52
CA GLU A 7 -0.46 -8.58 -3.02
C GLU A 7 -0.37 -9.96 -2.39
N VAL A 8 0.84 -10.51 -2.25
CA VAL A 8 1.06 -11.79 -1.56
C VAL A 8 0.71 -11.67 -0.08
N HIS A 9 1.11 -10.58 0.58
CA HIS A 9 0.75 -10.32 1.98
C HIS A 9 -0.76 -10.14 2.17
N TRP A 10 -1.41 -9.45 1.24
CA TRP A 10 -2.85 -9.32 1.18
C TRP A 10 -3.52 -10.69 1.10
N LYS A 11 -3.21 -11.50 0.07
CA LYS A 11 -3.80 -12.83 -0.12
C LYS A 11 -3.58 -13.75 1.09
N ARG A 12 -2.36 -13.78 1.65
CA ARG A 12 -2.05 -14.57 2.85
C ARG A 12 -2.81 -14.10 4.09
N SER A 13 -2.89 -12.79 4.30
CA SER A 13 -3.64 -12.23 5.44
C SER A 13 -5.14 -12.45 5.28
N LEU A 14 -5.66 -12.32 4.06
CA LEU A 14 -7.07 -12.56 3.72
C LEU A 14 -7.48 -14.01 4.03
N MET A 15 -6.63 -14.99 3.71
CA MET A 15 -6.91 -16.39 4.07
C MET A 15 -7.13 -16.58 5.57
N ARG A 16 -6.26 -15.98 6.41
CA ARG A 16 -6.39 -16.04 7.87
C ARG A 16 -7.63 -15.30 8.38
N ILE A 17 -7.96 -14.17 7.77
CA ILE A 17 -9.13 -13.38 8.15
C ILE A 17 -10.43 -14.10 7.80
N LYS A 18 -10.48 -14.87 6.70
CA LYS A 18 -11.65 -15.67 6.34
C LYS A 18 -12.02 -16.69 7.43
N GLU A 19 -11.05 -17.21 8.17
CA GLU A 19 -11.29 -18.13 9.30
C GLU A 19 -12.00 -17.45 10.48
N LEU A 20 -11.98 -16.12 10.56
CA LEU A 20 -12.67 -15.35 11.61
C LEU A 20 -14.13 -15.04 11.25
N ILE A 21 -14.55 -15.37 10.02
CA ILE A 21 -15.89 -15.11 9.50
C ILE A 21 -16.78 -16.32 9.72
N GLU A 22 -17.99 -16.07 10.22
CA GLU A 22 -19.03 -17.10 10.33
C GLU A 22 -19.37 -17.69 8.96
N GLU A 23 -19.52 -19.01 8.89
CA GLU A 23 -19.70 -19.74 7.62
C GLU A 23 -20.90 -19.23 6.80
N SER A 24 -22.01 -18.90 7.48
CA SER A 24 -23.21 -18.33 6.83
C SER A 24 -22.97 -16.95 6.20
N ARG A 25 -21.97 -16.20 6.66
CA ARG A 25 -21.65 -14.84 6.21
C ARG A 25 -20.45 -14.80 5.27
N LEU A 26 -19.73 -15.92 5.12
CA LEU A 26 -18.57 -16.04 4.26
C LEU A 26 -18.84 -15.76 2.77
N PRO A 27 -20.01 -16.14 2.18
CA PRO A 27 -20.33 -15.78 0.80
C PRO A 27 -20.41 -14.26 0.59
N LEU A 28 -21.11 -13.55 1.49
CA LEU A 28 -21.21 -12.09 1.44
C LEU A 28 -19.82 -11.45 1.60
N PHE A 29 -19.04 -11.90 2.59
CA PHE A 29 -17.69 -11.38 2.79
C PHE A 29 -16.81 -11.57 1.55
N THR A 30 -16.86 -12.75 0.94
CA THR A 30 -16.07 -13.05 -0.27
C THR A 30 -16.50 -12.21 -1.46
N PHE A 31 -17.80 -11.96 -1.62
CA PHE A 31 -18.31 -11.04 -2.65
C PHE A 31 -17.79 -9.62 -2.44
N LEU A 32 -17.87 -9.08 -1.22
CA LEU A 32 -17.38 -7.73 -0.92
C LEU A 32 -15.87 -7.60 -1.15
N ILE A 33 -15.09 -8.63 -0.79
CA ILE A 33 -13.66 -8.68 -1.11
C ILE A 33 -13.42 -8.70 -2.62
N SER A 34 -14.21 -9.43 -3.41
CA SER A 34 -14.07 -9.41 -4.87
C SER A 34 -14.37 -8.03 -5.48
N VAL A 35 -15.27 -7.26 -4.87
CA VAL A 35 -15.52 -5.86 -5.26
C VAL A 35 -14.28 -5.01 -4.96
N LEU A 36 -13.67 -5.15 -3.78
CA LEU A 36 -12.43 -4.42 -3.46
C LEU A 36 -11.27 -4.73 -4.43
N GLU A 37 -11.13 -5.99 -4.85
CA GLU A 37 -10.07 -6.44 -5.76
C GLU A 37 -10.37 -6.18 -7.25
N GLY A 38 -11.60 -5.78 -7.58
CA GLY A 38 -12.05 -5.67 -8.97
C GLY A 38 -11.32 -4.57 -9.74
N ARG A 39 -10.83 -4.91 -10.94
CA ARG A 39 -10.12 -3.97 -11.83
C ARG A 39 -11.03 -2.89 -12.41
N ASN A 40 -12.31 -3.22 -12.58
CA ASN A 40 -13.33 -2.33 -13.12
C ASN A 40 -14.30 -1.87 -12.02
N THR A 41 -13.91 -1.99 -10.76
CA THR A 41 -14.73 -1.50 -9.65
C THR A 41 -14.65 0.01 -9.62
N GLU A 42 -15.80 0.66 -9.69
CA GLU A 42 -15.88 2.11 -9.58
C GLU A 42 -15.55 2.56 -8.14
N PRO A 43 -14.96 3.75 -7.94
CA PRO A 43 -14.59 4.23 -6.61
C PRO A 43 -15.74 4.22 -5.59
N GLU A 44 -16.97 4.50 -6.03
CA GLU A 44 -18.15 4.47 -5.17
C GLU A 44 -18.51 3.05 -4.71
N GLN A 45 -18.46 2.08 -5.63
CA GLN A 45 -18.69 0.66 -5.32
C GLN A 45 -17.62 0.12 -4.37
N PHE A 46 -16.37 0.54 -4.56
CA PHE A 46 -15.26 0.23 -3.67
C PHE A 46 -15.51 0.74 -2.25
N LEU A 47 -15.89 2.03 -2.12
CA LEU A 47 -16.17 2.65 -0.83
C LEU A 47 -17.36 1.99 -0.14
N GLN A 48 -18.43 1.68 -0.88
CA GLN A 48 -19.59 1.00 -0.33
C GLN A 48 -19.25 -0.41 0.17
N ALA A 49 -18.45 -1.18 -0.58
CA ALA A 49 -18.02 -2.51 -0.15
C ALA A 49 -17.11 -2.45 1.09
N ALA A 50 -16.19 -1.47 1.12
CA ALA A 50 -15.32 -1.26 2.27
C ALA A 50 -16.12 -0.90 3.54
N ASP A 51 -17.14 -0.05 3.41
CA ASP A 51 -18.02 0.32 4.50
C ASP A 51 -18.87 -0.87 4.99
N GLN A 52 -19.46 -1.65 4.06
CA GLN A 52 -20.20 -2.86 4.42
C GLN A 52 -19.33 -3.89 5.14
N ILE A 53 -18.05 -4.03 4.76
CA ILE A 53 -17.15 -4.91 5.50
C ILE A 53 -16.87 -4.34 6.90
N HIS A 54 -16.62 -3.03 6.99
CA HIS A 54 -16.29 -2.35 8.23
C HIS A 54 -17.42 -2.36 9.26
N THR A 55 -18.67 -2.19 8.82
CA THR A 55 -19.88 -2.22 9.65
C THR A 55 -20.36 -3.64 9.92
N GLY A 56 -20.32 -4.51 8.90
CA GLY A 56 -20.83 -5.87 8.97
C GLY A 56 -19.90 -6.85 9.71
N PHE A 57 -18.58 -6.63 9.72
CA PHE A 57 -17.61 -7.59 10.24
C PHE A 57 -16.66 -6.95 11.26
N PRO A 58 -17.10 -6.74 12.52
CA PRO A 58 -16.33 -6.01 13.53
C PRO A 58 -14.94 -6.59 13.81
N LYS A 59 -14.78 -7.92 13.75
CA LYS A 59 -13.48 -8.61 13.95
C LYS A 59 -12.45 -8.28 12.87
N VAL A 60 -12.90 -7.81 11.70
CA VAL A 60 -12.08 -7.58 10.51
C VAL A 60 -11.78 -6.10 10.30
N LYS A 61 -12.49 -5.20 10.99
CA LYS A 61 -12.36 -3.75 10.90
C LYS A 61 -10.91 -3.25 11.01
N GLY A 62 -10.17 -3.70 12.01
CA GLY A 62 -8.78 -3.27 12.22
C GLY A 62 -7.85 -3.70 11.08
N TRP A 63 -8.00 -4.94 10.63
CA TRP A 63 -7.27 -5.47 9.47
C TRP A 63 -7.60 -4.69 8.19
N LEU A 64 -8.88 -4.46 7.90
CA LEU A 64 -9.26 -3.75 6.69
C LEU A 64 -8.79 -2.29 6.73
N SER A 65 -8.89 -1.63 7.88
CA SER A 65 -8.43 -0.24 8.06
C SER A 65 -6.94 -0.07 7.76
N TRP A 66 -6.11 -1.08 8.09
CA TRP A 66 -4.69 -1.07 7.76
C TRP A 66 -4.45 -1.12 6.24
N TRP A 67 -5.22 -1.95 5.53
CA TRP A 67 -5.13 -2.10 4.07
C TRP A 67 -5.71 -0.92 3.32
N LEU A 68 -6.73 -0.25 3.88
CA LEU A 68 -7.31 0.98 3.29
C LEU A 68 -6.45 2.22 3.52
N ASN A 69 -5.33 2.12 4.25
CA ASN A 69 -4.36 3.20 4.30
C ASN A 69 -3.90 3.56 2.87
N PRO A 70 -3.88 4.84 2.46
CA PRO A 70 -3.58 5.24 1.07
C PRO A 70 -2.26 4.70 0.52
N LEU A 71 -1.23 4.56 1.38
CA LEU A 71 0.06 4.03 0.96
C LEU A 71 0.00 2.52 0.67
N ASN A 72 -0.75 1.78 1.49
CA ASN A 72 -0.87 0.33 1.39
C ASN A 72 -1.90 -0.09 0.35
N GLY A 73 -3.08 0.54 0.39
CA GLY A 73 -4.24 0.18 -0.40
C GLY A 73 -4.07 0.49 -1.88
N ALA A 74 -3.38 1.59 -2.22
CA ALA A 74 -3.07 1.90 -3.62
C ALA A 74 -2.22 0.81 -4.29
N MET A 75 -1.52 -0.04 -3.53
CA MET A 75 -0.74 -1.15 -4.08
C MET A 75 -1.57 -2.41 -4.36
N ILE A 76 -2.82 -2.47 -3.87
CA ILE A 76 -3.65 -3.69 -3.86
C ILE A 76 -4.95 -3.49 -4.60
N PHE A 77 -5.55 -2.33 -4.43
CA PHE A 77 -6.90 -2.04 -4.86
C PHE A 77 -6.88 -1.11 -6.08
N PRO A 78 -7.24 -1.61 -7.27
CA PRO A 78 -7.21 -0.81 -8.50
C PRO A 78 -8.05 0.46 -8.42
N ALA A 79 -9.20 0.40 -7.74
CA ALA A 79 -10.14 1.53 -7.59
C ALA A 79 -9.57 2.74 -6.84
N ILE A 80 -8.51 2.55 -6.05
CA ILE A 80 -7.80 3.63 -5.34
C ILE A 80 -6.33 3.74 -5.77
N HIS A 81 -5.97 3.06 -6.86
CA HIS A 81 -4.63 3.14 -7.43
C HIS A 81 -4.50 4.46 -8.18
N SER A 82 -3.47 5.24 -7.84
CA SER A 82 -3.19 6.53 -8.48
C SER A 82 -2.46 6.40 -9.83
N MET A 83 -2.17 5.18 -10.29
CA MET A 83 -1.33 4.90 -11.46
C MET A 83 -2.14 4.23 -12.59
N PRO A 84 -1.95 4.64 -13.86
CA PRO A 84 -2.64 4.04 -15.00
C PRO A 84 -2.44 2.52 -15.10
N ALA A 85 -3.50 1.79 -15.46
CA ALA A 85 -3.51 0.33 -15.49
C ALA A 85 -2.47 -0.27 -16.46
N GLU A 86 -2.16 0.40 -17.58
CA GLU A 86 -1.13 -0.07 -18.52
C GLU A 86 0.28 0.03 -17.93
N LEU A 87 0.53 0.96 -17.02
CA LEU A 87 1.83 1.09 -16.37
C LEU A 87 1.99 0.01 -15.30
N HIS A 88 0.93 -0.33 -14.57
CA HIS A 88 0.93 -1.36 -13.55
C HIS A 88 1.17 -2.78 -14.10
N SER A 89 0.53 -3.13 -15.21
CA SER A 89 0.71 -4.45 -15.85
C SER A 89 2.14 -4.65 -16.38
N ARG A 90 2.84 -3.56 -16.68
CA ARG A 90 4.24 -3.55 -17.14
C ARG A 90 5.26 -3.57 -16.01
N LEU A 91 4.82 -3.44 -14.75
CA LEU A 91 5.74 -3.56 -13.61
C LEU A 91 6.16 -5.04 -13.43
N PRO A 92 7.46 -5.33 -13.26
CA PRO A 92 7.92 -6.69 -13.02
C PRO A 92 7.31 -7.25 -11.73
N ASP A 93 6.96 -8.54 -11.74
CA ASP A 93 6.49 -9.26 -10.56
C ASP A 93 7.57 -9.23 -9.48
N SER A 94 7.30 -8.61 -8.35
CA SER A 94 8.25 -8.62 -7.24
C SER A 94 8.13 -9.93 -6.47
N THR A 95 8.78 -10.99 -6.96
CA THR A 95 9.31 -12.00 -6.06
C THR A 95 10.50 -11.34 -5.35
N ASN A 96 10.39 -11.15 -4.03
CA ASN A 96 11.45 -10.64 -3.14
C ASN A 96 12.05 -9.24 -3.40
N GLY A 97 11.80 -8.55 -4.51
CA GLY A 97 12.47 -7.28 -4.88
C GLY A 97 12.38 -6.13 -3.84
N GLY A 98 11.27 -6.03 -3.11
CA GLY A 98 11.09 -5.03 -2.06
C GLY A 98 11.76 -5.41 -0.73
N GLU A 99 11.83 -6.71 -0.43
CA GLU A 99 12.54 -7.25 0.74
C GLU A 99 14.04 -7.42 0.47
N SER A 100 14.48 -7.48 -0.79
CA SER A 100 15.89 -7.47 -1.16
C SER A 100 16.53 -6.08 -1.12
N ASN A 101 15.74 -5.00 -1.02
CA ASN A 101 16.28 -3.72 -0.54
C ASN A 101 16.75 -3.83 0.92
N HIS A 102 16.19 -4.74 1.72
CA HIS A 102 16.71 -5.03 3.05
C HIS A 102 18.09 -5.70 2.96
N TRP A 103 18.33 -6.55 1.96
CA TRP A 103 19.66 -7.08 1.68
C TRP A 103 20.62 -5.98 1.20
N LEU A 104 20.18 -5.03 0.37
CA LEU A 104 21.00 -3.87 0.00
C LEU A 104 21.33 -2.99 1.20
N LEU A 105 20.37 -2.80 2.11
CA LEU A 105 20.57 -2.10 3.38
C LEU A 105 21.57 -2.86 4.27
N TYR A 106 21.42 -4.17 4.41
CA TYR A 106 22.37 -5.01 5.16
C TYR A 106 23.75 -5.08 4.50
N ARG A 107 23.82 -5.01 3.16
CA ARG A 107 25.08 -4.99 2.41
C ARG A 107 25.77 -3.64 2.52
N ALA A 108 25.03 -2.54 2.47
CA ALA A 108 25.55 -1.18 2.51
C ALA A 108 25.87 -0.73 3.94
N CYS A 109 24.98 -1.01 4.89
CA CYS A 109 25.15 -0.63 6.28
C CYS A 109 25.91 -1.69 7.07
N GLY A 110 25.77 -2.99 6.76
CA GLY A 110 26.27 -4.09 7.58
C GLY A 110 25.21 -4.63 8.55
N GLN A 111 25.63 -5.53 9.45
CA GLN A 111 24.79 -6.08 10.52
C GLN A 111 25.49 -5.99 11.88
N LYS A 112 24.71 -6.08 12.98
CA LYS A 112 25.17 -6.12 14.38
C LYS A 112 25.94 -4.85 14.81
N HIS A 113 25.28 -3.70 14.67
CA HIS A 113 25.83 -2.41 15.12
C HIS A 113 25.16 -1.97 16.42
N SER A 114 25.82 -1.11 17.20
CA SER A 114 25.15 -0.34 18.24
C SER A 114 24.12 0.60 17.60
N LEU A 115 23.10 1.01 18.36
CA LEU A 115 22.01 1.85 17.86
C LEU A 115 22.52 3.12 17.16
N LEU A 116 23.48 3.82 17.79
CA LEU A 116 24.02 5.06 17.26
C LEU A 116 24.78 4.85 15.93
N GLU A 117 25.56 3.78 15.85
CA GLU A 117 26.30 3.42 14.63
C GLU A 117 25.36 2.97 13.51
N GLY A 118 24.28 2.26 13.85
CA GLY A 118 23.21 1.92 12.92
C GLY A 118 22.55 3.17 12.32
N ILE A 119 22.15 4.13 13.17
CA ILE A 119 21.55 5.39 12.71
C ILE A 119 22.52 6.17 11.80
N ARG A 120 23.80 6.26 12.17
CA ARG A 120 24.82 6.94 11.35
C ARG A 120 24.96 6.32 9.96
N ARG A 121 24.96 4.99 9.87
CA ARG A 121 25.09 4.25 8.60
C ARG A 121 23.86 4.41 7.71
N LEU A 122 22.67 4.38 8.29
CA LEU A 122 21.43 4.68 7.57
C LEU A 122 21.45 6.09 6.98
N PHE A 123 21.90 7.08 7.76
CA PHE A 123 22.01 8.46 7.29
C PHE A 123 22.98 8.59 6.09
N LEU A 124 24.13 7.94 6.14
CA LEU A 124 25.09 7.93 5.02
C LEU A 124 24.52 7.24 3.79
N TYR A 125 23.82 6.12 3.96
CA TYR A 125 23.17 5.40 2.87
C TYR A 125 22.10 6.25 2.16
N VAL A 126 21.26 6.97 2.91
CA VAL A 126 20.26 7.89 2.34
C VAL A 126 20.93 8.99 1.53
N ARG A 127 22.00 9.61 2.06
CA ARG A 127 22.76 10.66 1.35
C ARG A 127 23.36 10.17 0.03
N GLU A 128 23.85 8.94 0.01
CA GLU A 128 24.40 8.31 -1.20
C GLU A 128 23.31 8.15 -2.26
N ILE A 129 22.15 7.62 -1.87
CA ILE A 129 20.99 7.46 -2.77
C ILE A 129 20.50 8.81 -3.29
N GLU A 130 20.39 9.81 -2.44
CA GLU A 130 19.99 11.17 -2.85
C GLU A 130 20.96 11.77 -3.87
N THR A 131 22.26 11.52 -3.70
CA THR A 131 23.30 11.99 -4.62
C THR A 131 23.22 11.28 -5.96
N LEU A 132 23.12 9.95 -5.95
CA LEU A 132 22.91 9.16 -7.17
C LEU A 132 21.63 9.58 -7.90
N TYR A 133 20.55 9.82 -7.17
CA TYR A 133 19.30 10.28 -7.72
C TYR A 133 19.43 11.66 -8.39
N LYS A 134 20.11 12.61 -7.74
CA LYS A 134 20.38 13.95 -8.31
C LYS A 134 21.24 13.86 -9.58
N ASN A 135 22.25 12.99 -9.60
CA ASN A 135 23.14 12.81 -10.75
C ASN A 135 22.38 12.21 -11.94
N VAL A 136 21.65 11.13 -11.74
CA VAL A 136 20.81 10.50 -12.78
C VAL A 136 19.74 11.47 -13.30
N ARG A 137 19.14 12.27 -12.41
CA ARG A 137 18.14 13.28 -12.80
C ARG A 137 18.74 14.42 -13.62
N SER A 138 19.95 14.88 -13.26
CA SER A 138 20.69 15.90 -14.00
C SER A 138 21.00 15.43 -15.42
N GLU A 139 21.40 14.17 -15.58
CA GLU A 139 21.72 13.58 -16.89
C GLU A 139 20.47 13.36 -17.77
N LEU A 140 19.32 13.03 -17.17
CA LEU A 140 18.10 12.66 -17.91
C LEU A 140 17.05 13.79 -18.07
N HIS A 141 17.31 15.01 -17.59
CA HIS A 141 16.41 16.18 -17.72
C HIS A 141 14.93 15.92 -17.32
N LEU A 142 14.68 15.04 -16.35
CA LEU A 142 13.32 14.67 -15.95
C LEU A 142 12.63 15.79 -15.14
N PRO A 143 11.33 16.07 -15.38
CA PRO A 143 10.57 17.04 -14.60
C PRO A 143 10.45 16.60 -13.13
N SER A 144 10.21 17.58 -12.25
CA SER A 144 10.13 17.36 -10.80
C SER A 144 9.01 16.37 -10.45
N PRO A 145 9.27 15.29 -9.70
CA PRO A 145 8.24 14.33 -9.30
C PRO A 145 7.34 14.86 -8.17
N PHE A 146 7.52 16.12 -7.77
CA PHE A 146 6.85 16.73 -6.65
C PHE A 146 6.05 17.97 -7.08
N SER A 147 5.12 17.76 -8.02
CA SER A 147 3.83 18.45 -7.92
C SER A 147 2.95 17.56 -7.05
N TYR A 148 3.00 17.79 -5.73
CA TYR A 148 1.96 17.28 -4.83
C TYR A 148 0.67 18.07 -5.10
N GLU A 149 0.06 17.90 -6.28
CA GLU A 149 -1.39 18.00 -6.34
C GLU A 149 -1.89 16.72 -5.70
N THR A 150 -1.93 16.84 -4.39
CA THR A 150 -2.19 15.79 -3.44
C THR A 150 -3.49 15.04 -3.77
N ASN A 151 -3.45 13.73 -3.62
CA ASN A 151 -4.59 12.86 -3.26
C ASN A 151 -5.32 13.31 -1.96
N GLU A 152 -5.14 14.55 -1.49
CA GLU A 152 -5.85 15.13 -0.36
C GLU A 152 -7.35 15.12 -0.59
N THR A 153 -7.86 15.22 -1.81
CA THR A 153 -9.31 15.20 -2.05
C THR A 153 -9.95 13.86 -1.67
N PHE A 154 -9.30 12.73 -1.96
CA PHE A 154 -9.79 11.40 -1.61
C PHE A 154 -9.60 11.10 -0.11
N VAL A 155 -8.39 11.30 0.41
CA VAL A 155 -8.05 10.99 1.82
C VAL A 155 -8.79 11.91 2.79
N THR A 156 -8.99 13.18 2.44
CA THR A 156 -9.72 14.16 3.25
C THR A 156 -11.23 13.90 3.19
N ARG A 157 -11.79 13.47 2.05
CA ARG A 157 -13.19 13.01 1.99
C ARG A 157 -13.41 11.77 2.84
N TRP A 158 -12.52 10.78 2.76
CA TRP A 158 -12.62 9.55 3.54
C TRP A 158 -12.47 9.78 5.05
N ARG A 159 -11.50 10.60 5.49
CA ARG A 159 -11.39 10.98 6.92
C ARG A 159 -12.60 11.76 7.42
N ARG A 160 -13.16 12.67 6.60
CA ARG A 160 -14.38 13.41 6.97
C ARG A 160 -15.58 12.48 7.13
N ALA A 161 -15.78 11.55 6.19
CA ALA A 161 -16.85 10.54 6.27
C ALA A 161 -16.73 9.65 7.52
N MET A 162 -15.51 9.18 7.83
CA MET A 162 -15.25 8.34 9.01
C MET A 162 -15.30 9.10 10.36
N GLN A 163 -15.21 10.44 10.34
CA GLN A 163 -15.31 11.29 11.53
C GLN A 163 -16.72 11.85 11.77
N SER A 164 -17.55 11.96 10.73
CA SER A 164 -18.93 12.44 10.85
C SER A 164 -19.89 11.45 11.52
N GLU A 165 -19.52 10.18 11.67
CA GLU A 165 -20.33 9.13 12.31
C GLU A 165 -19.97 8.88 13.79
N ARG A 166 -19.27 9.82 14.43
CA ARG A 166 -19.02 9.83 15.88
C ARG A 166 -19.80 10.92 16.64
N ARG A 167 -20.95 11.36 16.13
CA ARG A 167 -21.88 12.23 16.86
C ARG A 167 -23.26 11.62 16.94
#